data_AF-A0A821JRC2-F1
#
_entry.id   AF-A0A821JRC2-F1
#
_cell.length_a   1.000
_cell.length_b   1.000
_cell.length_c   1.000
_cell.angle_alpha   90.00
_cell.angle_beta   90.00
_cell.angle_gamma   90.00
#
_symmetry.space_group_name_H-M   'P 1'
#
loop_
_entity.id
_entity.type
_entity.pdbx_description
1 polymer ?
#
loop_
_entity_poly.entity_id
_entity_poly.type
_entity_poly.pdbx_seq_one_letter_code
_entity_poly.pdbx_strand_id
1 'polypeptide(L)'
;MEYEVPLHVDACLGGFLIAFMDQAGFPLKPFDFRLPSVTSISCDTHKYGFTPKGTSVILYRNSELRLHQFFAVADWPGGIYGSPTVAGSRSGYLIACCWATLMYYGIEGYVKETRKIIQVARDIADGWNKIDGVYLLHQPDVSVVAISSNKFNIYYLFDGLHAKGWHLIGLQNPPGIHIAVTQMHTQPGIVDKLLEDTRQCVEEILKSNTKKDTITVYV
;
A
#
# COMPACT_ATOMS: atom_id res chain seq x y z
N MET A 1 -19.82 16.64 13.35
CA MET A 1 -18.73 15.97 14.09
C MET A 1 -19.02 16.15 15.57
N GLU A 2 -18.96 15.09 16.36
CA GLU A 2 -19.28 15.15 17.80
C GLU A 2 -18.24 15.96 18.60
N TYR A 3 -16.96 15.87 18.22
CA TYR A 3 -15.84 16.48 18.95
C TYR A 3 -15.22 17.70 18.25
N GLU A 4 -15.76 18.11 17.09
CA GLU A 4 -15.24 19.24 16.29
C GLU A 4 -13.75 19.17 15.91
N VAL A 5 -13.15 17.97 15.90
CA VAL A 5 -11.75 17.74 15.51
C VAL A 5 -11.64 17.28 14.04
N PRO A 6 -10.71 17.85 13.24
CA PRO A 6 -10.47 17.38 11.88
C PRO A 6 -10.05 15.91 11.82
N LEU A 7 -10.63 15.16 10.87
CA LEU A 7 -10.29 13.77 10.59
C LEU A 7 -9.55 13.67 9.25
N HIS A 8 -8.31 13.19 9.30
CA HIS A 8 -7.56 12.81 8.11
C HIS A 8 -7.73 11.32 7.81
N VAL A 9 -7.98 10.99 6.55
CA VAL A 9 -7.92 9.60 6.07
C VAL A 9 -6.64 9.43 5.27
N ASP A 10 -5.73 8.61 5.80
CA ASP A 10 -4.54 8.20 5.05
C ASP A 10 -4.93 7.14 4.02
N ALA A 11 -5.07 7.57 2.77
CA ALA A 11 -5.25 6.69 1.62
C ALA A 11 -4.02 6.71 0.70
N CYS A 12 -2.83 7.06 1.23
CA CYS A 12 -1.60 7.10 0.47
C CYS A 12 -1.36 5.78 -0.26
N LEU A 13 -1.41 4.66 0.47
CA LEU A 13 -1.27 3.33 -0.12
C LEU A 13 -2.47 2.95 -0.97
N GLY A 14 -3.66 2.83 -0.37
CA GLY A 14 -4.81 2.18 -1.02
C GLY A 14 -5.65 3.08 -1.92
N GLY A 15 -5.47 4.40 -1.92
CA GLY A 15 -6.39 5.39 -2.48
C GLY A 15 -6.83 5.14 -3.92
N PHE A 16 -5.86 4.83 -4.78
CA PHE A 16 -6.12 4.49 -6.19
C PHE A 16 -6.71 3.09 -6.42
N LEU A 17 -6.76 2.21 -5.42
CA LEU A 17 -7.50 0.95 -5.51
C LEU A 17 -8.92 1.13 -4.96
N ILE A 18 -9.02 1.65 -3.74
CA ILE A 18 -10.28 1.81 -3.01
C ILE A 18 -11.30 2.68 -3.76
N ALA A 19 -10.84 3.64 -4.57
CA ALA A 19 -11.68 4.45 -5.45
C ALA A 19 -12.43 3.63 -6.53
N PHE A 20 -11.91 2.46 -6.93
CA PHE A 20 -12.46 1.63 -8.00
C PHE A 20 -12.92 0.24 -7.54
N MET A 21 -12.79 -0.07 -6.25
CA MET A 21 -13.15 -1.36 -5.65
C MET A 21 -14.59 -1.80 -5.96
N ASP A 22 -15.56 -0.90 -5.85
CA ASP A 22 -16.97 -1.18 -6.14
C ASP A 22 -17.18 -1.61 -7.60
N GLN A 23 -16.67 -0.83 -8.55
CA GLN A 23 -16.70 -1.14 -9.99
C GLN A 23 -15.87 -2.38 -10.36
N ALA A 24 -14.84 -2.69 -9.57
CA ALA A 24 -14.01 -3.88 -9.74
C ALA A 24 -14.72 -5.17 -9.26
N GLY A 25 -15.83 -5.05 -8.52
CA GLY A 25 -16.61 -6.18 -7.98
C GLY A 25 -16.31 -6.50 -6.51
N PHE A 26 -15.65 -5.60 -5.78
CA PHE A 26 -15.20 -5.78 -4.41
C PHE A 26 -15.68 -4.62 -3.52
N PRO A 27 -16.99 -4.45 -3.29
CA PRO A 27 -17.52 -3.27 -2.60
C PRO A 27 -16.95 -3.12 -1.18
N LEU A 28 -16.62 -1.89 -0.80
CA LEU A 28 -16.14 -1.51 0.53
C LEU A 28 -17.11 -0.52 1.19
N LYS A 29 -17.05 -0.44 2.53
CA LYS A 29 -17.71 0.65 3.26
C LYS A 29 -17.11 2.00 2.83
N PRO A 30 -17.89 3.10 2.87
CA PRO A 30 -17.34 4.43 2.58
C PRO A 30 -16.18 4.79 3.51
N PHE A 31 -15.16 5.44 2.96
CA PHE A 31 -13.96 5.90 3.68
C PHE A 31 -13.54 7.32 3.25
N ASP A 32 -14.24 7.92 2.29
CA ASP A 32 -13.87 9.20 1.66
C ASP A 32 -14.79 10.36 2.09
N PHE A 33 -14.79 11.45 1.33
CA PHE A 33 -15.58 12.64 1.63
C PHE A 33 -17.10 12.43 1.66
N ARG A 34 -17.62 11.28 1.20
CA ARG A 34 -19.02 10.87 1.43
C ARG A 34 -19.35 10.79 2.92
N LEU A 35 -18.37 10.51 3.77
CA LEU A 35 -18.49 10.60 5.22
C LEU A 35 -18.31 12.06 5.66
N PRO A 36 -19.32 12.74 6.25
CA PRO A 36 -19.24 14.17 6.56
C PRO A 36 -18.08 14.56 7.49
N SER A 37 -17.62 13.65 8.34
CA SER A 37 -16.52 13.90 9.29
C SER A 37 -15.14 13.92 8.64
N VAL A 38 -14.93 13.33 7.46
CA VAL A 38 -13.61 13.27 6.82
C VAL A 38 -13.22 14.66 6.32
N THR A 39 -12.19 15.30 6.88
CA THR A 39 -11.80 16.67 6.51
C THR A 39 -10.66 16.72 5.50
N SER A 40 -9.83 15.67 5.41
CA SER A 40 -8.77 15.58 4.42
C SER A 40 -8.44 14.13 4.06
N ILE A 41 -7.88 13.93 2.87
CA ILE A 41 -7.47 12.62 2.34
C ILE A 41 -6.14 12.76 1.62
N SER A 42 -5.15 11.92 1.95
CA SER A 42 -3.92 11.78 1.17
C SER A 42 -4.04 10.60 0.21
N CYS A 43 -3.43 10.68 -0.97
CA CYS A 43 -3.48 9.61 -1.97
C CYS A 43 -2.24 9.66 -2.88
N ASP A 44 -1.43 8.60 -2.88
CA ASP A 44 -0.19 8.58 -3.67
C ASP A 44 -0.46 8.14 -5.11
N THR A 45 -0.33 9.08 -6.03
CA THR A 45 -0.32 8.81 -7.47
C THR A 45 0.83 7.89 -7.87
N HIS A 46 1.99 7.99 -7.21
CA HIS A 46 3.16 7.16 -7.52
C HIS A 46 3.11 5.73 -6.97
N LYS A 47 1.99 5.33 -6.35
CA LYS A 47 1.70 3.96 -5.91
C LYS A 47 0.74 3.31 -6.92
N TYR A 48 -0.53 3.09 -6.55
CA TYR A 48 -1.51 2.48 -7.46
C TYR A 48 -2.10 3.47 -8.48
N GLY A 49 -1.69 4.74 -8.46
CA GLY A 49 -1.89 5.62 -9.62
C GLY A 49 -0.94 5.31 -10.78
N PHE A 50 0.05 4.44 -10.55
CA PHE A 50 1.05 3.95 -11.51
C PHE A 50 1.94 5.04 -12.12
N THR A 51 2.00 6.21 -11.50
CA THR A 51 2.81 7.32 -11.98
C THR A 51 4.28 7.15 -11.58
N PRO A 52 5.23 7.84 -12.24
CA PRO A 52 6.61 7.89 -11.78
C PRO A 52 6.71 8.37 -10.32
N LYS A 53 7.79 7.96 -9.63
CA LYS A 53 8.05 8.38 -8.25
C LYS A 53 8.18 9.90 -8.14
N GLY A 54 7.65 10.44 -7.04
CA GLY A 54 7.76 11.86 -6.70
C GLY A 54 6.46 12.68 -6.77
N THR A 55 5.30 12.05 -6.99
CA THR A 55 3.99 12.74 -6.91
C THR A 55 3.03 12.06 -5.92
N SER A 56 2.22 12.87 -5.24
CA SER A 56 1.11 12.47 -4.37
C SER A 56 0.10 13.63 -4.34
N VAL A 57 -1.07 13.40 -3.75
CA VAL A 57 -2.13 14.40 -3.62
C VAL A 57 -2.59 14.46 -2.16
N ILE A 58 -2.75 15.68 -1.65
CA ILE A 58 -3.51 15.97 -0.44
C ILE A 58 -4.77 16.73 -0.82
N LEU A 59 -5.92 16.22 -0.38
CA LEU A 59 -7.24 16.77 -0.61
C LEU A 59 -7.80 17.28 0.71
N TYR A 60 -8.50 18.40 0.66
CA TYR A 60 -9.23 18.96 1.80
C TYR A 60 -10.70 19.07 1.44
N ARG A 61 -11.57 18.90 2.43
CA ARG A 61 -13.02 19.01 2.27
C ARG A 61 -13.44 20.38 1.75
N ASN A 62 -12.76 21.44 2.16
CA ASN A 62 -13.04 22.80 1.75
C ASN A 62 -11.76 23.65 1.63
N SER A 63 -11.88 24.84 1.05
CA SER A 63 -10.78 25.77 0.87
C SER A 63 -10.28 26.36 2.19
N GLU A 64 -11.15 26.55 3.18
CA GLU A 64 -10.81 27.12 4.49
C GLU A 64 -9.73 26.27 5.18
N LEU A 65 -9.92 24.95 5.23
CA LEU A 65 -8.93 24.02 5.75
C LEU A 65 -7.62 24.07 4.95
N ARG A 66 -7.71 24.16 3.62
CA ARG A 66 -6.53 24.18 2.74
C ARG A 66 -5.70 25.46 2.91
N LEU A 67 -6.31 26.59 3.25
CA LEU A 67 -5.59 27.87 3.43
C LEU A 67 -4.50 27.75 4.51
N HIS A 68 -4.74 26.94 5.54
CA HIS A 68 -3.77 26.71 6.62
C HIS A 68 -2.51 25.92 6.18
N GLN A 69 -2.51 25.31 5.00
CA GLN A 69 -1.33 24.65 4.44
C GLN A 69 -0.36 25.63 3.77
N PHE A 70 -0.85 26.78 3.31
CA PHE A 70 -0.04 27.68 2.50
C PHE A 70 1.02 28.40 3.33
N PHE A 71 2.20 28.54 2.75
CA PHE A 71 3.23 29.43 3.26
C PHE A 71 3.20 30.74 2.46
N ALA A 72 3.26 31.88 3.16
CA ALA A 72 3.34 33.19 2.53
C ALA A 72 4.22 34.15 3.35
N VAL A 73 5.03 34.95 2.67
CA VAL A 73 5.88 36.01 3.24
C VAL A 73 5.75 37.25 2.36
N ALA A 74 5.33 38.37 2.97
CA ALA A 74 5.02 39.60 2.25
C ALA A 74 6.15 40.64 2.28
N ASP A 75 7.06 40.52 3.24
CA ASP A 75 8.11 41.49 3.58
C ASP A 75 9.53 41.00 3.22
N TRP A 76 9.63 39.94 2.42
CA TRP A 76 10.92 39.47 1.92
C TRP A 76 11.48 40.45 0.87
N PRO A 77 12.76 40.88 0.96
CA PRO A 77 13.36 41.79 -0.02
C PRO A 77 13.35 41.29 -1.47
N GLY A 78 13.20 39.97 -1.69
CA GLY A 78 13.04 39.37 -3.01
C GLY A 78 11.64 39.52 -3.62
N GLY A 79 10.71 40.17 -2.91
CA GLY A 79 9.31 40.33 -3.29
C GLY A 79 8.37 39.42 -2.51
N ILE A 80 7.06 39.59 -2.71
CA ILE A 80 6.04 38.75 -2.08
C ILE A 80 6.25 37.30 -2.54
N TYR A 81 6.34 36.36 -1.59
CA TYR A 81 6.55 34.95 -1.87
C TYR A 81 5.44 34.10 -1.25
N GLY A 82 5.00 33.06 -1.95
CA GLY A 82 4.09 32.06 -1.41
C GLY A 82 4.30 30.69 -2.04
N SER A 83 4.05 29.64 -1.25
CA SER A 83 4.08 28.26 -1.73
C SER A 83 2.90 27.45 -1.21
N PRO A 84 2.23 26.65 -2.07
CA PRO A 84 1.12 25.81 -1.66
C PRO A 84 1.58 24.51 -0.97
N THR A 85 2.87 24.16 -1.02
CA THR A 85 3.46 22.94 -0.43
C THR A 85 4.83 23.26 0.16
N VAL A 86 5.50 22.28 0.77
CA VAL A 86 6.83 22.47 1.40
C VAL A 86 7.87 23.03 0.42
N ALA A 87 7.93 22.52 -0.82
CA ALA A 87 8.93 22.94 -1.80
C ALA A 87 8.58 24.28 -2.47
N GLY A 88 9.62 25.06 -2.79
CA GLY A 88 9.55 26.18 -3.73
C GLY A 88 9.65 25.70 -5.18
N SER A 89 10.87 25.60 -5.72
CA SER A 89 11.14 24.97 -7.03
C SER A 89 10.75 23.49 -7.02
N ARG A 90 10.04 23.04 -8.07
CA ARG A 90 9.49 21.69 -8.18
C ARG A 90 9.63 21.15 -9.60
N SER A 91 9.71 19.83 -9.74
CA SER A 91 9.81 19.18 -11.05
C SER A 91 8.45 19.18 -11.77
N GLY A 92 8.25 20.11 -12.70
CA GLY A 92 7.06 20.15 -13.56
C GLY A 92 6.92 18.90 -14.45
N TYR A 93 8.04 18.25 -14.79
CA TYR A 93 8.06 17.00 -15.54
C TYR A 93 7.29 15.89 -14.83
N LEU A 94 7.50 15.70 -13.53
CA LEU A 94 6.81 14.66 -12.76
C LEU A 94 5.29 14.91 -12.70
N ILE A 95 4.88 16.18 -12.64
CA ILE A 95 3.47 16.57 -12.68
C ILE A 95 2.86 16.23 -14.04
N ALA A 96 3.56 16.51 -15.14
CA ALA A 96 3.13 16.18 -16.49
C ALA A 96 3.00 14.65 -16.69
N CYS A 97 3.99 13.87 -16.24
CA CYS A 97 3.93 12.41 -16.31
C CYS A 97 2.80 11.82 -15.46
N CYS A 98 2.56 12.39 -14.27
CA CYS A 98 1.43 12.02 -13.44
C CYS A 98 0.12 12.22 -14.22
N TRP A 99 -0.10 13.40 -14.77
CA TRP A 99 -1.29 13.69 -15.57
C TRP A 99 -1.43 12.75 -16.77
N ALA A 100 -0.36 12.54 -17.54
CA ALA A 100 -0.38 11.66 -18.70
C ALA A 100 -0.74 10.22 -18.34
N THR A 101 -0.23 9.72 -17.21
CA THR A 101 -0.54 8.37 -16.71
C THR A 101 -2.01 8.24 -16.31
N LEU A 102 -2.55 9.23 -15.58
CA LEU A 102 -3.96 9.24 -15.19
C LEU A 102 -4.88 9.20 -16.42
N MET A 103 -4.53 9.99 -17.46
CA MET A 103 -5.29 10.03 -18.71
C MET A 103 -5.15 8.75 -19.53
N TYR A 104 -3.98 8.13 -19.53
CA TYR A 104 -3.72 6.88 -20.23
C TYR A 104 -4.55 5.71 -19.67
N TYR A 105 -4.57 5.55 -18.34
CA TYR A 105 -5.36 4.49 -17.71
C TYR A 105 -6.86 4.79 -17.80
N GLY A 106 -7.26 6.02 -17.49
CA GLY A 106 -8.68 6.38 -17.34
C GLY A 106 -9.39 5.50 -16.29
N ILE A 107 -10.70 5.67 -16.16
CA ILE A 107 -11.49 4.92 -15.18
C ILE A 107 -11.44 3.42 -15.48
N GLU A 108 -11.65 3.02 -16.73
CA GLU A 108 -11.69 1.60 -17.12
C GLU A 108 -10.37 0.88 -16.86
N GLY A 109 -9.24 1.53 -17.14
CA GLY A 109 -7.92 0.98 -16.85
C GLY A 109 -7.72 0.78 -15.36
N TYR A 110 -8.05 1.77 -14.52
CA TYR A 110 -7.94 1.62 -13.07
C TYR A 110 -8.87 0.55 -12.50
N VAL A 111 -10.11 0.42 -13.00
CA VAL A 111 -11.03 -0.66 -12.60
C VAL A 111 -10.46 -2.03 -12.97
N LYS A 112 -9.93 -2.18 -14.19
CA LYS A 112 -9.32 -3.43 -14.66
C LYS A 112 -8.12 -3.84 -13.80
N GLU A 113 -7.23 -2.90 -13.52
CA GLU A 113 -6.01 -3.18 -12.75
C GLU A 113 -6.32 -3.41 -11.27
N THR A 114 -7.27 -2.68 -10.70
CA THR A 114 -7.80 -2.95 -9.36
C THR A 114 -8.32 -4.38 -9.29
N ARG A 115 -9.16 -4.81 -10.24
CA ARG A 115 -9.70 -6.17 -10.24
C ARG A 115 -8.62 -7.24 -10.20
N LYS A 116 -7.59 -7.10 -11.05
CA LYS A 116 -6.46 -8.05 -11.09
C LYS A 116 -5.66 -8.07 -9.78
N ILE A 117 -5.30 -6.89 -9.26
CA ILE A 117 -4.49 -6.77 -8.04
C ILE A 117 -5.24 -7.38 -6.84
N ILE A 118 -6.54 -7.12 -6.74
CA ILE A 118 -7.36 -7.62 -5.64
C ILE A 118 -7.56 -9.13 -5.75
N GLN A 119 -7.82 -9.66 -6.95
CA GLN A 119 -7.92 -11.10 -7.15
C GLN A 119 -6.62 -11.79 -6.73
N VAL A 120 -5.47 -11.30 -7.18
CA VAL A 120 -4.16 -11.85 -6.79
C VAL A 120 -3.89 -11.76 -5.30
N ALA A 121 -4.28 -10.65 -4.65
CA ALA A 121 -4.16 -10.53 -3.19
C ALA A 121 -5.02 -11.58 -2.46
N ARG A 122 -6.22 -11.90 -2.96
CA ARG A 122 -7.05 -12.97 -2.42
C ARG A 122 -6.46 -14.36 -2.69
N ASP A 123 -5.96 -14.61 -3.91
CA ASP A 123 -5.34 -15.88 -4.27
C ASP A 123 -4.11 -16.18 -3.40
N ILE A 124 -3.27 -15.17 -3.15
CA ILE A 124 -2.13 -15.29 -2.23
C ILE A 124 -2.60 -15.55 -0.81
N ALA A 125 -3.60 -14.81 -0.32
CA ALA A 125 -4.12 -14.99 1.03
C ALA A 125 -4.70 -16.40 1.24
N ASP A 126 -5.54 -16.85 0.32
CA ASP A 126 -6.13 -18.19 0.35
C ASP A 126 -5.08 -19.29 0.22
N GLY A 127 -4.07 -19.08 -0.63
CA GLY A 127 -2.95 -19.98 -0.81
C GLY A 127 -2.10 -20.13 0.45
N TRP A 128 -1.71 -19.01 1.07
CA TRP A 128 -0.95 -19.01 2.32
C TRP A 128 -1.75 -19.57 3.48
N ASN A 129 -3.05 -19.28 3.58
CA ASN A 129 -3.89 -19.80 4.66
C ASN A 129 -4.07 -21.34 4.60
N LYS A 130 -3.77 -21.97 3.46
CA LYS A 130 -3.76 -23.43 3.28
C LYS A 130 -2.42 -24.09 3.66
N ILE A 131 -1.36 -23.31 3.90
CA ILE A 131 -0.04 -23.84 4.27
C ILE A 131 0.01 -24.04 5.78
N ASP A 132 0.13 -25.29 6.23
CA ASP A 132 0.28 -25.58 7.66
C ASP A 132 1.58 -24.98 8.21
N GLY A 133 1.47 -24.20 9.27
CA GLY A 133 2.60 -23.52 9.91
C GLY A 133 2.60 -22.00 9.77
N VAL A 134 1.77 -21.42 8.91
CA VAL A 134 1.52 -19.98 8.83
C VAL A 134 0.04 -19.66 8.97
N TYR A 135 -0.28 -18.41 9.30
CA TYR A 135 -1.64 -17.91 9.36
C TYR A 135 -1.69 -16.45 8.90
N LEU A 136 -2.83 -16.02 8.37
CA LEU A 136 -3.06 -14.63 7.98
C LEU A 136 -3.20 -13.73 9.23
N LEU A 137 -2.51 -12.59 9.23
CA LEU A 137 -2.66 -11.58 10.29
C LEU A 137 -3.98 -10.80 10.18
N HIS A 138 -4.60 -10.81 9.00
CA HIS A 138 -5.88 -10.19 8.74
C HIS A 138 -6.52 -10.82 7.49
N GLN A 139 -7.83 -10.65 7.32
CA GLN A 139 -8.43 -10.83 6.00
C GLN A 139 -8.09 -9.59 5.17
N PRO A 140 -7.36 -9.69 4.05
CA PRO A 140 -7.07 -8.51 3.25
C PRO A 140 -8.37 -7.98 2.65
N ASP A 141 -8.62 -6.68 2.78
CA ASP A 141 -9.67 -5.99 2.04
C ASP A 141 -9.13 -5.45 0.71
N VAL A 142 -7.85 -5.08 0.67
CA VAL A 142 -7.20 -4.46 -0.50
C VAL A 142 -6.00 -5.29 -0.94
N SER A 143 -4.84 -4.68 -1.19
CA SER A 143 -3.69 -5.29 -1.89
C SER A 143 -2.58 -5.81 -0.98
N VAL A 144 -2.60 -5.49 0.31
CA VAL A 144 -1.57 -5.96 1.26
C VAL A 144 -2.05 -7.26 1.88
N VAL A 145 -1.20 -8.28 1.87
CA VAL A 145 -1.45 -9.57 2.52
C VAL A 145 -0.32 -9.82 3.49
N ALA A 146 -0.65 -10.07 4.75
CA ALA A 146 0.34 -10.31 5.80
C ALA A 146 0.09 -11.66 6.50
N ILE A 147 1.17 -12.38 6.78
CA ILE A 147 1.16 -13.66 7.49
C ILE A 147 2.12 -13.66 8.67
N SER A 148 1.87 -14.55 9.61
CA SER A 148 2.75 -14.87 10.73
C SER A 148 2.76 -16.37 11.00
N SER A 149 3.52 -16.81 12.01
CA SER A 149 3.61 -18.20 12.43
C SER A 149 3.60 -18.31 13.95
N ASN A 150 2.86 -19.31 14.46
CA ASN A 150 2.93 -19.73 15.87
C ASN A 150 3.80 -20.99 16.06
N LYS A 151 4.32 -21.57 14.96
CA LYS A 151 5.11 -22.81 14.98
C LYS A 151 6.62 -22.55 14.91
N PHE A 152 7.03 -21.47 14.26
CA PHE A 152 8.44 -21.09 14.10
C PHE A 152 8.60 -19.55 14.11
N ASN A 153 9.84 -19.07 14.17
CA ASN A 153 10.12 -17.64 14.01
C ASN A 153 9.90 -17.23 12.55
N ILE A 154 8.88 -16.40 12.28
CA ILE A 154 8.44 -16.04 10.91
C ILE A 154 9.57 -15.49 10.05
N TYR A 155 10.61 -14.91 10.63
CA TYR A 155 11.69 -14.37 9.83
C TYR A 155 12.64 -15.43 9.25
N TYR A 156 12.60 -16.69 9.70
CA TYR A 156 13.23 -17.78 8.94
C TYR A 156 12.56 -17.97 7.58
N LEU A 157 11.23 -17.81 7.52
CA LEU A 157 10.50 -17.82 6.25
C LEU A 157 10.84 -16.57 5.43
N PHE A 158 11.00 -15.41 6.07
CA PHE A 158 11.49 -14.20 5.41
C PHE A 158 12.83 -14.44 4.71
N ASP A 159 13.83 -14.97 5.42
CA ASP A 159 15.16 -15.25 4.87
C ASP A 159 15.12 -16.35 3.80
N GLY A 160 14.35 -17.41 4.02
CA GLY A 160 14.21 -18.49 3.04
C GLY A 160 13.61 -18.00 1.72
N LEU A 161 12.57 -17.17 1.80
CA LEU A 161 11.97 -16.54 0.62
C LEU A 161 12.94 -15.53 -0.02
N HIS A 162 13.69 -14.77 0.78
CA HIS A 162 14.72 -13.85 0.29
C HIS A 162 15.83 -14.56 -0.48
N ALA A 163 16.32 -15.69 0.03
CA ALA A 163 17.31 -16.53 -0.66
C ALA A 163 16.79 -17.09 -2.00
N LYS A 164 15.47 -17.22 -2.15
CA LYS A 164 14.80 -17.59 -3.41
C LYS A 164 14.47 -16.39 -4.32
N GLY A 165 14.89 -15.19 -3.95
CA GLY A 165 14.74 -13.96 -4.74
C GLY A 165 13.51 -13.12 -4.41
N TRP A 166 12.74 -13.46 -3.38
CA TRP A 166 11.57 -12.67 -2.96
C TRP A 166 11.97 -11.53 -2.03
N HIS A 167 11.51 -10.32 -2.35
CA HIS A 167 11.72 -9.14 -1.50
C HIS A 167 10.40 -8.78 -0.81
N LEU A 168 10.14 -9.43 0.32
CA LEU A 168 8.99 -9.14 1.18
C LEU A 168 9.36 -8.08 2.22
N ILE A 169 8.37 -7.63 2.98
CA ILE A 169 8.57 -6.68 4.09
C ILE A 169 8.41 -7.41 5.42
N GLY A 170 9.42 -7.33 6.28
CA GLY A 170 9.34 -7.78 7.66
C GLY A 170 8.48 -6.84 8.50
N LEU A 171 7.62 -7.42 9.33
CA LEU A 171 6.75 -6.72 10.27
C LEU A 171 7.16 -7.00 11.71
N GLN A 172 6.75 -6.12 12.61
CA GLN A 172 6.91 -6.26 14.05
C GLN A 172 5.63 -5.83 14.76
N ASN A 173 5.44 -6.31 15.99
CA ASN A 173 4.29 -6.01 16.85
C ASN A 173 2.92 -6.28 16.19
N PRO A 174 2.61 -7.53 15.78
CA PRO A 174 3.36 -8.77 16.02
C PRO A 174 4.40 -9.08 14.93
N PRO A 175 5.36 -10.00 15.18
CA PRO A 175 6.23 -10.51 14.13
C PRO A 175 5.42 -11.03 12.94
N GLY A 176 5.79 -10.63 11.74
CA GLY A 176 5.12 -11.06 10.52
C GLY A 176 5.93 -10.74 9.28
N ILE A 177 5.40 -11.12 8.13
CA ILE A 177 5.87 -10.67 6.83
C ILE A 177 4.66 -10.27 5.99
N HIS A 178 4.82 -9.28 5.11
CA HIS A 178 3.79 -8.95 4.14
C HIS A 178 4.32 -8.84 2.72
N ILE A 179 3.37 -8.94 1.79
CA ILE A 179 3.51 -8.53 0.40
C ILE A 179 2.47 -7.46 0.09
N ALA A 180 2.90 -6.39 -0.57
CA ALA A 180 1.99 -5.44 -1.19
C ALA A 180 1.85 -5.83 -2.67
N VAL A 181 0.69 -6.39 -3.04
CA VAL A 181 0.43 -6.83 -4.41
C VAL A 181 0.36 -5.62 -5.34
N THR A 182 0.96 -5.75 -6.51
CA THR A 182 1.07 -4.73 -7.57
C THR A 182 0.88 -5.40 -8.92
N GLN A 183 0.83 -4.61 -10.01
CA GLN A 183 0.72 -5.13 -11.38
C GLN A 183 1.82 -6.13 -11.76
N MET A 184 2.99 -6.05 -11.12
CA MET A 184 4.09 -7.00 -11.37
C MET A 184 3.75 -8.41 -10.86
N HIS A 185 2.95 -8.50 -9.80
CA HIS A 185 2.53 -9.76 -9.21
C HIS A 185 1.37 -10.41 -9.96
N THR A 186 0.69 -9.67 -10.83
CA THR A 186 -0.43 -10.18 -11.64
C THR A 186 0.03 -10.90 -12.91
N GLN A 187 1.34 -11.07 -13.11
CA GLN A 187 1.87 -11.80 -14.25
C GLN A 187 1.68 -13.32 -14.06
N PRO A 188 1.47 -14.09 -15.15
CA PRO A 188 1.27 -15.53 -15.06
C PRO A 188 2.40 -16.25 -14.32
N GLY A 189 2.04 -17.20 -13.45
CA GLY A 189 2.98 -18.06 -12.72
C GLY A 189 3.66 -17.43 -11.50
N ILE A 190 3.56 -16.11 -11.29
CA ILE A 190 4.19 -15.45 -10.13
C ILE A 190 3.54 -15.90 -8.81
N VAL A 191 2.21 -15.96 -8.75
CA VAL A 191 1.48 -16.39 -7.55
C VAL A 191 1.78 -17.86 -7.24
N ASP A 192 1.72 -18.73 -8.24
CA ASP A 192 2.00 -20.16 -8.07
C ASP A 192 3.42 -20.39 -7.56
N LYS A 193 4.40 -19.66 -8.13
CA LYS A 193 5.79 -19.74 -7.69
C LYS A 193 5.97 -19.25 -6.25
N LEU A 194 5.32 -18.15 -5.86
CA LEU A 194 5.35 -17.63 -4.49
C LEU A 194 4.82 -18.66 -3.50
N LEU A 195 3.65 -19.24 -3.80
CA LEU A 195 2.99 -20.22 -2.94
C LEU A 195 3.82 -21.50 -2.82
N GLU A 196 4.40 -21.98 -3.91
CA GLU A 196 5.28 -23.14 -3.91
C GLU A 196 6.57 -22.89 -3.11
N ASP A 197 7.24 -21.76 -3.32
CA ASP A 197 8.43 -21.40 -2.55
C ASP A 197 8.13 -21.24 -1.07
N THR A 198 6.97 -20.65 -0.74
CA THR A 198 6.52 -20.53 0.66
C THR A 198 6.36 -21.92 1.27
N ARG A 199 5.68 -22.84 0.58
CA ARG A 199 5.46 -24.21 1.06
C ARG A 199 6.79 -24.93 1.31
N GLN A 200 7.71 -24.88 0.36
CA GLN A 200 9.03 -25.51 0.49
C GLN A 200 9.80 -24.96 1.70
N CYS A 201 9.85 -23.63 1.86
CA CYS A 201 10.53 -23.01 3.00
C CYS A 201 9.88 -23.41 4.34
N VAL A 202 8.54 -23.42 4.42
CA VAL A 202 7.84 -23.84 5.63
C VAL A 202 8.14 -25.31 5.97
N GLU A 203 8.11 -26.20 4.99
CA GLU A 203 8.44 -27.62 5.19
C GLU A 203 9.87 -27.82 5.68
N GLU A 204 10.84 -27.09 5.12
CA GLU A 204 12.24 -27.13 5.54
C GLU A 204 12.41 -26.66 6.99
N ILE A 205 11.80 -25.52 7.35
CA ILE A 205 11.86 -24.94 8.71
C ILE A 205 11.25 -25.89 9.75
N LEU A 206 10.13 -26.54 9.41
CA LEU A 206 9.47 -27.49 10.31
C LEU A 206 10.30 -28.78 10.49
N LYS A 207 11.05 -29.21 9.47
CA LYS A 207 11.94 -30.39 9.54
C LYS A 207 13.21 -30.11 10.35
N SER A 208 13.79 -28.92 10.24
CA SER A 208 15.06 -28.58 10.88
C SER A 208 14.97 -28.35 12.40
N ASN A 209 13.76 -28.42 12.98
CA ASN A 209 13.49 -28.24 14.40
C ASN A 209 14.07 -26.91 14.95
N THR A 210 14.21 -25.91 14.08
CA THR A 210 14.82 -24.60 14.37
C THR A 210 13.86 -23.80 15.24
N LYS A 211 13.87 -24.08 16.55
CA LYS A 211 13.12 -23.34 17.56
C LYS A 211 13.76 -21.97 17.75
N LYS A 212 12.93 -20.92 17.74
CA LYS A 212 13.07 -19.60 18.41
C LYS A 212 14.48 -18.98 18.59
N ASP A 213 15.47 -19.30 17.78
CA ASP A 213 16.75 -18.60 17.85
C ASP A 213 16.59 -17.20 17.25
N THR A 214 17.17 -16.22 17.93
CA THR A 214 17.18 -14.82 17.53
C THR A 214 17.94 -14.67 16.22
N ILE A 215 17.24 -14.29 15.16
CA ILE A 215 17.87 -13.88 13.92
C ILE A 215 18.38 -12.45 14.11
N THR A 216 19.57 -12.17 13.55
CA THR A 216 20.44 -11.09 14.03
C THR A 216 19.95 -9.68 13.71
N VAL A 217 19.04 -9.46 12.76
CA VAL A 217 18.54 -8.09 12.45
C VAL A 217 17.13 -8.10 11.84
N TYR A 218 16.10 -7.93 12.67
CA TYR A 218 14.78 -7.40 12.23
C TYR A 218 14.29 -6.43 13.31
N VAL A 219 14.61 -5.14 13.12
CA VAL A 219 14.20 -4.02 13.98
C VAL A 219 13.36 -3.07 13.15
#